data_AF-A0A259TUU9-F1
#
_entry.id   AF-A0A259TUU9-F1
#
_cell.length_a   1.000
_cell.length_b   1.000
_cell.length_c   1.000
_cell.angle_alpha   90.00
_cell.angle_beta   90.00
_cell.angle_gamma   90.00
#
_symmetry.space_group_name_H-M   'P 1'
#
loop_
_entity.id
_entity.type
_entity.pdbx_description
1 polymer ?
#
loop_
_entity_poly.entity_id
_entity_poly.type
_entity_poly.pdbx_seq_one_letter_code
_entity_poly.pdbx_strand_id
1 'polypeptide(L)'
;MRTLLFALALASGAAAQPLTPFPAPERASEGVCTQHEALRVCRAEANGEATIRVDRGAQRLARWPVAAGVQAGDFAAFEADLDRDGERDLIVATQEAVSNGLAVAYWRVDVLASGTSGPAYSFTVEDFDASGQSFAHDGARLVLWATDWISGPDPRGRRPEGMYVVGRPFYLASGGLVPARGLPLRARRLLHSFSRDAGEGPVGWLSDRRAESLRTDLALAGCRQSSREVTVGSAETREDEQGEAYTALSLGGGELIYTRGAYVPDAEAITHLGDAASGRLFPPDYAPPGLPDRLKGPRRLTTCASGDWVQARVLWM
;
A
#
# COMPACT_ATOMS: atom_id res chain seq x y z
N MET A 1 0.70 25.12 58.71
CA MET A 1 -0.01 24.09 57.93
C MET A 1 0.14 24.43 56.45
N ARG A 2 0.99 23.69 55.72
CA ARG A 2 1.11 23.77 54.26
C ARG A 2 0.94 22.35 53.71
N THR A 3 -0.25 22.08 53.20
CA THR A 3 -0.62 20.80 52.61
C THR A 3 -0.02 20.74 51.21
N LEU A 4 0.99 19.88 51.00
CA LEU A 4 1.47 19.53 49.66
C LEU A 4 0.45 18.60 49.01
N LEU A 5 -0.24 19.07 47.97
CA LEU A 5 -0.96 18.21 47.04
C LEU A 5 0.06 17.53 46.11
N PHE A 6 0.22 16.22 46.25
CA PHE A 6 0.85 15.38 45.25
C PHE A 6 -0.16 15.14 44.11
N ALA A 7 0.05 15.79 42.97
CA ALA A 7 -0.64 15.45 41.74
C ALA A 7 -0.05 14.13 41.20
N LEU A 8 -0.78 13.02 41.38
CA LEU A 8 -0.53 11.80 40.60
C LEU A 8 -0.90 12.09 39.15
N ALA A 9 0.09 12.38 38.31
CA ALA A 9 -0.06 12.26 36.88
C ALA A 9 -0.17 10.76 36.55
N LEU A 10 -1.39 10.25 36.42
CA LEU A 10 -1.63 8.98 35.75
C LEU A 10 -1.18 9.16 34.30
N ALA A 11 0.04 8.73 34.01
CA ALA A 11 0.48 8.54 32.64
C ALA A 11 -0.39 7.44 32.05
N SER A 12 -1.44 7.84 31.34
CA SER A 12 -2.22 6.96 30.47
C SER A 12 -1.26 6.42 29.43
N GLY A 13 -0.62 5.29 29.71
CA GLY A 13 0.19 4.57 28.75
C GLY A 13 -0.73 4.19 27.60
N ALA A 14 -0.63 4.90 26.48
CA ALA A 14 -1.33 4.54 25.27
C ALA A 14 -0.80 3.16 24.85
N ALA A 15 -1.59 2.11 25.08
CA ALA A 15 -1.27 0.78 24.58
C ALA A 15 -1.15 0.87 23.05
N ALA A 16 -0.15 0.19 22.49
CA ALA A 16 0.00 0.12 21.04
C ALA A 16 -1.24 -0.52 20.42
N GLN A 17 -1.69 -0.01 19.27
CA GLN A 17 -2.76 -0.61 18.47
C GLN A 17 -2.39 -2.07 18.18
N PRO A 18 -3.04 -3.07 18.80
CA PRO A 18 -2.62 -4.44 18.60
C PRO A 18 -3.06 -4.88 17.21
N LEU A 19 -2.09 -5.32 16.40
CA LEU A 19 -2.33 -6.05 15.16
C LEU A 19 -2.51 -7.52 15.51
N THR A 20 -3.62 -8.10 15.12
CA THR A 20 -3.95 -9.50 15.39
C THR A 20 -3.93 -10.27 14.07
N PRO A 21 -2.90 -11.08 13.80
CA PRO A 21 -2.88 -11.91 12.60
C PRO A 21 -3.88 -13.05 12.73
N PHE A 22 -4.55 -13.36 11.62
CA PHE A 22 -5.33 -14.59 11.53
C PHE A 22 -4.38 -15.80 11.43
N PRO A 23 -4.82 -17.01 11.77
CA PRO A 23 -4.09 -18.23 11.45
C PRO A 23 -3.79 -18.32 9.94
N ALA A 24 -2.79 -19.13 9.59
CA ALA A 24 -2.49 -19.42 8.19
C ALA A 24 -3.76 -19.98 7.48
N PRO A 25 -4.07 -19.54 6.26
CA PRO A 25 -5.24 -20.07 5.55
C PRO A 25 -5.12 -21.56 5.23
N GLU A 26 -6.24 -22.25 5.31
CA GLU A 26 -6.35 -23.68 5.03
C GLU A 26 -7.39 -23.95 3.93
N ARG A 27 -7.20 -25.05 3.20
CA ARG A 27 -8.17 -25.47 2.17
C ARG A 27 -9.46 -25.98 2.82
N ALA A 28 -10.58 -25.44 2.36
CA ALA A 28 -11.94 -25.83 2.73
C ALA A 28 -12.77 -26.15 1.46
N SER A 29 -13.98 -26.67 1.65
CA SER A 29 -14.90 -26.96 0.54
C SER A 29 -15.30 -25.74 -0.29
N GLU A 30 -15.17 -24.54 0.28
CA GLU A 30 -15.59 -23.27 -0.32
C GLU A 30 -14.41 -22.43 -0.85
N GLY A 31 -13.18 -22.96 -0.83
CA GLY A 31 -11.97 -22.24 -1.21
C GLY A 31 -10.87 -22.34 -0.13
N VAL A 32 -9.97 -21.38 -0.11
CA VAL A 32 -8.94 -21.24 0.93
C VAL A 32 -9.46 -20.26 1.99
N CYS A 33 -9.49 -20.65 3.25
CA CYS A 33 -10.12 -19.86 4.31
C CYS A 33 -9.23 -19.76 5.55
N THR A 34 -9.35 -18.65 6.26
CA THR A 34 -8.84 -18.48 7.62
C THR A 34 -9.94 -17.93 8.52
N GLN A 35 -9.83 -18.17 9.82
CA GLN A 35 -10.82 -17.74 10.81
C GLN A 35 -10.13 -17.28 12.10
N HIS A 36 -10.60 -16.16 12.63
CA HIS A 36 -10.25 -15.65 13.95
C HIS A 36 -11.55 -15.27 14.65
N GLU A 37 -11.78 -15.83 15.84
CA GLU A 37 -13.05 -15.71 16.56
C GLU A 37 -14.27 -16.03 15.68
N ALA A 38 -15.21 -15.09 15.54
CA ALA A 38 -16.43 -15.21 14.74
C ALA A 38 -16.24 -14.78 13.28
N LEU A 39 -15.10 -14.20 12.92
CA LEU A 39 -14.82 -13.71 11.57
C LEU A 39 -14.09 -14.75 10.74
N ARG A 40 -14.63 -15.02 9.56
CA ARG A 40 -14.08 -15.96 8.58
C ARG A 40 -13.82 -15.22 7.28
N VAL A 41 -12.59 -15.33 6.78
CA VAL A 41 -12.16 -14.77 5.49
C VAL A 41 -11.85 -15.93 4.56
N CYS A 42 -12.45 -15.94 3.38
CA CYS A 42 -12.24 -16.97 2.38
C CYS A 42 -11.91 -16.36 1.02
N ARG A 43 -10.85 -16.88 0.39
CA ARG A 43 -10.59 -16.72 -1.04
C ARG A 43 -11.20 -17.90 -1.79
N ALA A 44 -12.12 -17.64 -2.69
CA ALA A 44 -12.75 -18.64 -3.55
C ALA A 44 -12.47 -18.31 -5.02
N GLU A 45 -12.09 -19.31 -5.80
CA GLU A 45 -11.85 -19.17 -7.23
C GLU A 45 -12.75 -20.14 -8.02
N ALA A 46 -13.51 -19.61 -8.97
CA ALA A 46 -14.40 -20.37 -9.82
C ALA A 46 -14.53 -19.71 -11.20
N ASN A 47 -14.50 -20.51 -12.26
CA ASN A 47 -14.65 -20.03 -13.65
C ASN A 47 -13.66 -18.93 -14.07
N GLY A 48 -12.45 -18.93 -13.51
CA GLY A 48 -11.43 -17.92 -13.81
C GLY A 48 -11.61 -16.60 -13.04
N GLU A 49 -12.58 -16.52 -12.14
CA GLU A 49 -12.77 -15.38 -11.24
C GLU A 49 -12.41 -15.78 -9.81
N ALA A 50 -11.70 -14.91 -9.10
CA ALA A 50 -11.42 -15.08 -7.68
C ALA A 50 -12.11 -13.97 -6.87
N THR A 51 -12.63 -14.33 -5.70
CA THR A 51 -13.26 -13.38 -4.79
C THR A 51 -12.79 -13.61 -3.37
N ILE A 52 -12.61 -12.52 -2.63
CA ILE A 52 -12.55 -12.56 -1.17
C ILE A 52 -13.98 -12.40 -0.65
N ARG A 53 -14.30 -13.22 0.36
CA ARG A 53 -15.53 -13.15 1.13
C ARG A 53 -15.20 -13.07 2.61
N VAL A 54 -15.90 -12.19 3.30
CA VAL A 54 -15.81 -12.02 4.76
C VAL A 54 -17.17 -12.30 5.36
N ASP A 55 -17.23 -13.26 6.27
CA ASP A 55 -18.44 -13.64 7.00
C ASP A 55 -18.23 -13.51 8.51
N ARG A 56 -19.30 -13.18 9.24
CA ARG A 56 -19.38 -13.24 10.71
C ARG A 56 -20.48 -14.20 11.11
N GLY A 57 -20.10 -15.38 11.59
CA GLY A 57 -21.06 -16.48 11.77
C GLY A 57 -21.78 -16.83 10.46
N ALA A 58 -23.11 -16.70 10.44
CA ALA A 58 -23.93 -16.94 9.25
C ALA A 58 -24.15 -15.70 8.37
N GLN A 59 -23.70 -14.52 8.81
CA GLN A 59 -23.91 -13.26 8.09
C GLN A 59 -22.72 -12.95 7.18
N ARG A 60 -22.98 -12.67 5.91
CA ARG A 60 -21.97 -12.11 5.01
C ARG A 60 -21.79 -10.62 5.30
N LEU A 61 -20.55 -10.22 5.57
CA LEU A 61 -20.20 -8.82 5.79
C LEU A 61 -19.77 -8.15 4.49
N ALA A 62 -18.87 -8.79 3.74
CA ALA A 62 -18.28 -8.20 2.54
C ALA A 62 -17.91 -9.25 1.49
N ARG A 63 -17.86 -8.81 0.23
CA ARG A 63 -17.36 -9.59 -0.90
C ARG A 63 -16.82 -8.68 -1.98
N TRP A 64 -15.64 -9.00 -2.52
CA TRP A 64 -15.04 -8.26 -3.64
C TRP A 64 -14.18 -9.16 -4.53
N PRO A 65 -13.99 -8.79 -5.81
CA PRO A 65 -13.09 -9.51 -6.71
C PRO A 65 -11.62 -9.31 -6.32
N VAL A 66 -10.79 -10.32 -6.59
CA VAL A 66 -9.33 -10.28 -6.47
C VAL A 66 -8.69 -11.02 -7.66
N ALA A 67 -7.38 -10.87 -7.84
CA ALA A 67 -6.66 -11.59 -8.87
C ALA A 67 -6.89 -13.13 -8.81
N ALA A 68 -7.10 -13.72 -9.99
CA ALA A 68 -7.33 -15.13 -10.20
C ALA A 68 -6.17 -15.78 -10.98
N GLY A 69 -6.15 -17.11 -11.05
CA GLY A 69 -5.20 -17.86 -11.86
C GLY A 69 -3.94 -18.28 -11.13
N VAL A 70 -3.05 -18.95 -11.86
CA VAL A 70 -1.90 -19.70 -11.30
C VAL A 70 -0.82 -18.83 -10.65
N GLN A 71 -0.81 -17.53 -10.93
CA GLN A 71 0.13 -16.57 -10.33
C GLN A 71 -0.44 -15.94 -9.05
N ALA A 72 -1.77 -15.97 -8.88
CA ALA A 72 -2.42 -15.53 -7.66
C ALA A 72 -2.16 -16.57 -6.56
N GLY A 73 -1.56 -16.09 -5.46
CA GLY A 73 -1.09 -16.93 -4.36
C GLY A 73 -2.08 -17.01 -3.19
N ASP A 74 -1.52 -17.33 -2.03
CA ASP A 74 -2.23 -17.26 -0.76
C ASP A 74 -2.61 -15.80 -0.40
N PHE A 75 -3.40 -15.67 0.66
CA PHE A 75 -3.72 -14.38 1.26
C PHE A 75 -3.40 -14.39 2.75
N ALA A 76 -3.26 -13.20 3.35
CA ALA A 76 -3.12 -13.01 4.78
C ALA A 76 -4.22 -12.06 5.26
N ALA A 77 -4.69 -12.27 6.49
CA ALA A 77 -5.71 -11.44 7.10
C ALA A 77 -5.25 -10.96 8.49
N PHE A 78 -5.56 -9.71 8.81
CA PHE A 78 -5.21 -9.09 10.08
C PHE A 78 -6.35 -8.22 10.59
N GLU A 79 -6.54 -8.19 11.90
CA GLU A 79 -7.44 -7.25 12.58
C GLU A 79 -6.66 -6.19 13.36
N ALA A 80 -7.08 -4.93 13.22
CA ALA A 80 -6.54 -3.81 13.98
C ALA A 80 -7.59 -2.73 14.17
N ASP A 81 -7.49 -1.96 15.25
CA ASP A 81 -8.30 -0.75 15.47
C ASP A 81 -7.53 0.44 14.87
N LEU A 82 -7.81 0.79 13.61
CA LEU A 82 -6.96 1.69 12.84
C LEU A 82 -7.15 3.16 13.23
N ASP A 83 -8.36 3.57 13.59
CA ASP A 83 -8.71 4.94 13.96
C ASP A 83 -8.96 5.17 15.47
N ARG A 84 -8.88 4.11 16.28
CA ARG A 84 -9.00 4.13 17.75
C ARG A 84 -10.40 4.43 18.25
N ASP A 85 -11.41 4.05 17.48
CA ASP A 85 -12.81 4.14 17.89
C ASP A 85 -13.28 2.90 18.69
N GLY A 86 -12.43 1.86 18.78
CA GLY A 86 -12.69 0.62 19.49
C GLY A 86 -13.29 -0.48 18.60
N GLU A 87 -13.64 -0.16 17.36
CA GLU A 87 -14.02 -1.13 16.34
C GLU A 87 -12.76 -1.72 15.69
N ARG A 88 -12.90 -2.93 15.14
CA ARG A 88 -11.80 -3.62 14.45
C ARG A 88 -12.01 -3.56 12.96
N ASP A 89 -11.05 -2.99 12.26
CA ASP A 89 -10.94 -3.05 10.81
C ASP A 89 -10.20 -4.32 10.39
N LEU A 90 -10.52 -4.80 9.21
CA LEU A 90 -9.89 -5.97 8.60
C LEU A 90 -8.96 -5.53 7.48
N ILE A 91 -7.73 -6.03 7.52
CA ILE A 91 -6.74 -5.88 6.45
C ILE A 91 -6.60 -7.25 5.78
N VAL A 92 -6.79 -7.32 4.47
CA VAL A 92 -6.58 -8.53 3.67
C VAL A 92 -5.51 -8.25 2.63
N ALA A 93 -4.39 -8.97 2.70
CA ALA A 93 -3.34 -8.93 1.71
C ALA A 93 -3.44 -10.17 0.81
N THR A 94 -3.66 -10.00 -0.48
CA THR A 94 -3.76 -11.10 -1.47
C THR A 94 -2.55 -11.03 -2.40
N GLN A 95 -1.82 -12.14 -2.53
CA GLN A 95 -0.73 -12.21 -3.49
C GLN A 95 -1.30 -12.33 -4.90
N GLU A 96 -1.00 -11.37 -5.78
CA GLU A 96 -1.54 -11.31 -7.13
C GLU A 96 -0.59 -11.92 -8.17
N ALA A 97 0.72 -11.77 -7.97
CA ALA A 97 1.72 -12.28 -8.90
C ALA A 97 3.08 -12.48 -8.23
N VAL A 98 3.99 -13.15 -8.94
CA VAL A 98 5.42 -13.21 -8.60
C VAL A 98 6.23 -12.93 -9.86
N SER A 99 7.22 -12.04 -9.78
CA SER A 99 8.09 -11.74 -10.91
C SER A 99 8.97 -12.94 -11.28
N ASN A 100 9.20 -13.10 -12.58
CA ASN A 100 10.22 -14.01 -13.07
C ASN A 100 11.61 -13.42 -12.77
N GLY A 101 12.51 -14.22 -12.17
CA GLY A 101 13.89 -13.83 -11.90
C GLY A 101 14.14 -13.51 -10.43
N LEU A 102 13.78 -12.31 -9.96
CA LEU A 102 14.01 -11.89 -8.58
C LEU A 102 13.02 -12.51 -7.58
N ALA A 103 11.95 -13.15 -8.08
CA ALA A 103 10.88 -13.73 -7.26
C ALA A 103 10.20 -12.69 -6.35
N VAL A 104 10.08 -11.45 -6.82
CA VAL A 104 9.35 -10.37 -6.13
C VAL A 104 7.87 -10.73 -6.13
N ALA A 105 7.26 -10.83 -4.95
CA ALA A 105 5.85 -11.10 -4.81
C ALA A 105 5.05 -9.78 -4.83
N TYR A 106 4.06 -9.66 -5.70
CA TYR A 106 3.16 -8.50 -5.76
C TYR A 106 1.92 -8.81 -4.94
N TRP A 107 1.60 -7.94 -3.98
CA TRP A 107 0.48 -8.11 -3.08
C TRP A 107 -0.45 -6.92 -3.15
N ARG A 108 -1.74 -7.20 -3.34
CA ARG A 108 -2.80 -6.23 -3.14
C ARG A 108 -3.24 -6.25 -1.69
N VAL A 109 -3.24 -5.10 -1.05
CA VAL A 109 -3.71 -4.90 0.32
C VAL A 109 -5.04 -4.15 0.26
N ASP A 110 -6.09 -4.83 0.70
CA ASP A 110 -7.45 -4.30 0.84
C ASP A 110 -7.72 -4.01 2.31
N VAL A 111 -8.19 -2.81 2.62
CA VAL A 111 -8.59 -2.42 3.98
C VAL A 111 -10.10 -2.27 4.04
N LEU A 112 -10.74 -3.14 4.80
CA LEU A 112 -12.16 -3.15 5.05
C LEU A 112 -12.44 -2.43 6.38
N ALA A 113 -12.96 -1.21 6.30
CA ALA A 113 -13.37 -0.47 7.48
C ALA A 113 -14.61 -1.10 8.13
N SER A 114 -14.74 -1.02 9.45
CA SER A 114 -15.91 -1.57 10.15
C SER A 114 -17.23 -1.07 9.54
N GLY A 115 -18.18 -1.99 9.33
CA GLY A 115 -19.50 -1.68 8.77
C GLY A 115 -19.57 -1.48 7.25
N THR A 116 -18.47 -1.63 6.52
CA THR A 116 -18.46 -1.55 5.04
C THR A 116 -18.72 -2.91 4.37
N SER A 117 -19.31 -2.90 3.17
CA SER A 117 -19.63 -4.11 2.39
C SER A 117 -18.53 -4.55 1.41
N GLY A 118 -17.42 -3.81 1.37
CA GLY A 118 -16.26 -4.03 0.51
C GLY A 118 -15.13 -3.07 0.91
N PRO A 119 -13.91 -3.25 0.36
CA PRO A 119 -12.74 -2.49 0.78
C PRO A 119 -12.99 -0.97 0.74
N ALA A 120 -12.67 -0.29 1.82
CA ALA A 120 -12.70 1.17 1.88
C ALA A 120 -11.64 1.77 0.96
N TYR A 121 -10.47 1.12 0.90
CA TYR A 121 -9.40 1.43 -0.05
C TYR A 121 -8.52 0.20 -0.28
N SER A 122 -7.78 0.25 -1.40
CA SER A 122 -6.81 -0.77 -1.80
C SER A 122 -5.52 -0.09 -2.25
N PHE A 123 -4.42 -0.84 -2.25
CA PHE A 123 -3.14 -0.46 -2.84
C PHE A 123 -2.27 -1.71 -3.04
N THR A 124 -1.21 -1.59 -3.82
CA THR A 124 -0.26 -2.68 -4.10
C THR A 124 1.06 -2.42 -3.39
N VAL A 125 1.70 -3.49 -2.92
CA VAL A 125 3.05 -3.50 -2.34
C VAL A 125 3.81 -4.73 -2.83
N GLU A 126 5.13 -4.66 -2.76
CA GLU A 126 6.00 -5.76 -3.15
C GLU A 126 6.64 -6.45 -1.92
N ASP A 127 6.70 -7.78 -1.94
CA ASP A 127 7.19 -8.62 -0.83
C ASP A 127 6.50 -8.36 0.52
N PHE A 128 5.18 -8.21 0.51
CA PHE A 128 4.39 -8.21 1.75
C PHE A 128 4.61 -9.53 2.52
N ASP A 129 4.82 -9.42 3.82
CA ASP A 129 5.04 -10.57 4.68
C ASP A 129 3.73 -10.99 5.36
N ALA A 130 3.23 -12.16 4.98
CA ALA A 130 1.98 -12.74 5.48
C ALA A 130 1.98 -13.02 6.99
N SER A 131 3.14 -13.05 7.65
CA SER A 131 3.25 -13.19 9.12
C SER A 131 3.14 -11.86 9.87
N GLY A 132 3.01 -10.74 9.13
CA GLY A 132 2.86 -9.40 9.68
C GLY A 132 4.16 -8.61 9.76
N GLN A 133 5.28 -9.11 9.21
CA GLN A 133 6.57 -8.40 9.24
C GLN A 133 6.66 -7.23 8.23
N SER A 134 5.54 -6.88 7.58
CA SER A 134 5.35 -5.60 6.88
C SER A 134 4.90 -4.47 7.81
N PHE A 135 4.50 -4.81 9.05
CA PHE A 135 4.02 -3.85 10.04
C PHE A 135 5.03 -3.61 11.17
N ALA A 136 5.06 -2.37 11.65
CA ALA A 136 5.82 -1.93 12.80
C ALA A 136 4.97 -1.01 13.69
N HIS A 137 5.51 -0.61 14.83
CA HIS A 137 4.90 0.39 15.69
C HIS A 137 5.74 1.67 15.76
N ASP A 138 5.06 2.81 15.70
CA ASP A 138 5.61 4.12 16.02
C ASP A 138 4.82 4.69 17.21
N GLY A 139 5.41 4.54 18.39
CA GLY A 139 4.69 4.69 19.65
C GLY A 139 3.49 3.75 19.70
N ALA A 140 2.29 4.31 19.82
CA ALA A 140 1.06 3.53 19.88
C ALA A 140 0.38 3.30 18.51
N ARG A 141 0.98 3.76 17.40
CA ARG A 141 0.37 3.69 16.07
C ARG A 141 0.95 2.52 15.27
N LEU A 142 0.08 1.80 14.57
CA LEU A 142 0.49 0.81 13.58
C LEU A 142 1.04 1.53 12.33
N VAL A 143 2.20 1.08 11.86
CA VAL A 143 2.86 1.57 10.65
C VAL A 143 3.02 0.43 9.68
N LEU A 144 2.52 0.61 8.46
CA LEU A 144 2.82 -0.24 7.33
C LEU A 144 4.05 0.28 6.58
N TRP A 145 5.01 -0.60 6.30
CA TRP A 145 6.11 -0.32 5.38
C TRP A 145 5.76 -0.80 3.97
N ALA A 146 5.12 0.09 3.21
CA ALA A 146 4.79 -0.18 1.81
C ALA A 146 6.07 -0.24 0.98
N THR A 147 6.27 -1.36 0.30
CA THR A 147 7.54 -1.75 -0.31
C THR A 147 7.44 -1.84 -1.82
N ASP A 148 8.56 -1.55 -2.48
CA ASP A 148 8.68 -1.41 -3.93
C ASP A 148 10.15 -1.60 -4.34
N TRP A 149 10.40 -2.40 -5.36
CA TRP A 149 11.72 -2.67 -5.91
C TRP A 149 12.01 -1.74 -7.07
N ILE A 150 12.98 -0.84 -6.86
CA ILE A 150 13.34 0.20 -7.83
C ILE A 150 14.80 0.05 -8.26
N SER A 151 15.04 0.05 -9.58
CA SER A 151 16.38 0.34 -10.11
C SER A 151 16.62 1.84 -10.09
N GLY A 152 17.72 2.28 -9.48
CA GLY A 152 17.97 3.70 -9.33
C GLY A 152 19.38 4.03 -8.88
N PRO A 153 19.73 5.33 -8.88
CA PRO A 153 21.04 5.79 -8.45
C PRO A 153 21.29 5.42 -6.98
N ASP A 154 22.56 5.26 -6.63
CA ASP A 154 22.94 5.10 -5.23
C ASP A 154 22.50 6.31 -4.41
N PRO A 155 21.72 6.14 -3.32
CA PRO A 155 21.22 7.26 -2.52
C PRO A 155 22.32 8.16 -1.95
N ARG A 156 23.54 7.62 -1.80
CA ARG A 156 24.72 8.33 -1.30
C ARG A 156 25.68 8.77 -2.40
N GLY A 157 25.42 8.44 -3.66
CA GLY A 157 26.29 8.72 -4.81
C GLY A 157 27.67 8.05 -4.73
N ARG A 158 27.82 6.98 -3.93
CA ARG A 158 29.11 6.29 -3.70
C ARG A 158 29.31 5.07 -4.57
N ARG A 159 28.23 4.59 -5.19
CA ARG A 159 28.18 3.35 -5.98
C ARG A 159 27.45 3.63 -7.30
N PRO A 160 27.64 2.79 -8.33
CA PRO A 160 26.79 2.84 -9.52
C PRO A 160 25.34 2.52 -9.16
N GLU A 161 24.45 2.72 -10.15
CA GLU A 161 23.06 2.30 -10.12
C GLU A 161 22.91 0.85 -9.60
N GLY A 162 21.77 0.55 -9.00
CA GLY A 162 21.43 -0.80 -8.59
C GLY A 162 19.96 -0.96 -8.26
N MET A 163 19.57 -2.19 -7.96
CA MET A 163 18.23 -2.52 -7.48
C MET A 163 18.14 -2.27 -5.97
N TYR A 164 17.05 -1.66 -5.51
CA TYR A 164 16.77 -1.38 -4.10
C TYR A 164 15.35 -1.78 -3.76
N VAL A 165 15.15 -2.42 -2.61
CA VAL A 165 13.83 -2.40 -1.97
C VAL A 165 13.68 -1.07 -1.24
N VAL A 166 12.62 -0.34 -1.54
CA VAL A 166 12.30 0.97 -0.98
C VAL A 166 11.08 0.82 -0.10
N GLY A 167 11.21 1.22 1.15
CA GLY A 167 10.15 1.24 2.14
C GLY A 167 9.61 2.63 2.38
N ARG A 168 8.30 2.78 2.25
CA ARG A 168 7.55 4.01 2.51
C ARG A 168 6.64 3.76 3.72
N PRO A 169 6.89 4.42 4.87
CA PRO A 169 6.09 4.19 6.07
C PRO A 169 4.78 4.99 6.01
N PHE A 170 3.67 4.31 6.23
CA PHE A 170 2.31 4.88 6.32
C PHE A 170 1.64 4.45 7.62
N TYR A 171 0.90 5.35 8.24
CA TYR A 171 -0.13 4.95 9.19
C TYR A 171 -1.35 4.49 8.41
N LEU A 172 -1.87 3.33 8.79
CA LEU A 172 -3.18 2.88 8.34
C LEU A 172 -4.27 3.60 9.13
N ALA A 173 -5.31 4.01 8.44
CA ALA A 173 -6.53 4.58 9.01
C ALA A 173 -7.73 4.13 8.16
N SER A 174 -8.94 4.11 8.73
CA SER A 174 -10.17 3.72 8.03
C SER A 174 -10.44 4.57 6.79
N GLY A 175 -10.00 5.85 6.80
CA GLY A 175 -10.14 6.79 5.70
C GLY A 175 -9.03 6.78 4.64
N GLY A 176 -8.03 5.90 4.77
CA GLY A 176 -6.90 5.78 3.83
C GLY A 176 -5.52 5.79 4.48
N LEU A 177 -4.48 5.75 3.65
CA LEU A 177 -3.09 5.84 4.06
C LEU A 177 -2.74 7.28 4.45
N VAL A 178 -2.04 7.44 5.58
CA VAL A 178 -1.48 8.72 6.01
C VAL A 178 0.04 8.61 6.06
N PRO A 179 0.81 9.40 5.31
CA PRO A 179 2.26 9.30 5.32
C PRO A 179 2.85 9.54 6.73
N ALA A 180 3.69 8.63 7.20
CA ALA A 180 4.33 8.75 8.52
C ALA A 180 5.52 9.72 8.45
N ARG A 181 5.23 11.03 8.50
CA ARG A 181 6.20 12.12 8.28
C ARG A 181 7.42 12.07 9.23
N GLY A 182 7.25 11.54 10.43
CA GLY A 182 8.32 11.38 11.42
C GLY A 182 9.30 10.23 11.12
N LEU A 183 8.93 9.30 10.23
CA LEU A 183 9.76 8.15 9.87
C LEU A 183 10.38 8.35 8.49
N PRO A 184 11.71 8.20 8.32
CA PRO A 184 12.34 8.41 7.02
C PRO A 184 11.88 7.35 6.00
N LEU A 185 11.92 7.71 4.72
CA LEU A 185 11.96 6.72 3.65
C LEU A 185 13.23 5.87 3.82
N ARG A 186 13.14 4.57 3.57
CA ARG A 186 14.28 3.64 3.72
C ARG A 186 14.51 2.91 2.41
N ALA A 187 15.76 2.63 2.08
CA ALA A 187 16.09 1.78 0.94
C ALA A 187 17.23 0.83 1.27
N ARG A 188 17.13 -0.41 0.81
CA ARG A 188 18.19 -1.41 0.96
C ARG A 188 18.55 -1.98 -0.40
N ARG A 189 19.82 -1.88 -0.77
CA ARG A 189 20.34 -2.37 -2.05
C ARG A 189 20.30 -3.89 -2.11
N LEU A 190 19.79 -4.45 -3.21
CA LEU A 190 19.89 -5.88 -3.51
C LEU A 190 21.37 -6.24 -3.69
N LEU A 191 21.88 -7.02 -2.74
CA LEU A 191 23.23 -7.58 -2.75
C LEU A 191 23.12 -9.06 -2.38
N HIS A 192 24.15 -9.85 -2.64
CA HIS A 192 24.17 -11.28 -2.30
C HIS A 192 23.81 -11.56 -0.82
N SER A 193 24.03 -10.60 0.08
CA SER A 193 23.66 -10.74 1.49
C SER A 193 22.15 -10.78 1.75
N PHE A 194 21.29 -10.42 0.80
CA PHE A 194 19.82 -10.47 0.98
C PHE A 194 19.30 -11.88 1.22
N SER A 195 19.87 -12.89 0.57
CA SER A 195 19.43 -14.28 0.71
C SER A 195 19.62 -14.86 2.12
N ARG A 196 20.51 -14.26 2.91
CA ARG A 196 20.76 -14.67 4.30
C ARG A 196 19.70 -14.16 5.28
N ASP A 197 18.95 -13.14 4.86
CA ASP A 197 18.00 -12.41 5.70
C ASP A 197 16.56 -12.60 5.20
N ALA A 198 16.30 -13.61 4.36
CA ALA A 198 15.02 -13.82 3.70
C ALA A 198 13.84 -13.97 4.69
N GLY A 199 14.09 -14.39 5.92
CA GLY A 199 13.06 -14.56 6.95
C GLY A 199 12.74 -13.30 7.79
N GLU A 200 13.40 -12.17 7.55
CA GLU A 200 13.21 -10.94 8.35
C GLU A 200 12.08 -10.02 7.84
N GLY A 201 11.53 -10.31 6.66
CA GLY A 201 10.49 -9.52 6.00
C GLY A 201 10.87 -8.05 5.73
N PRO A 202 9.93 -7.24 5.20
CA PRO A 202 10.18 -5.85 4.85
C PRO A 202 10.71 -4.99 5.99
N VAL A 203 10.12 -5.09 7.18
CA VAL A 203 10.52 -4.27 8.33
C VAL A 203 11.95 -4.60 8.75
N GLY A 204 12.32 -5.88 8.81
CA GLY A 204 13.68 -6.29 9.14
C GLY A 204 14.69 -5.81 8.10
N TRP A 205 14.39 -5.98 6.82
CA TRP A 205 15.26 -5.49 5.74
C TRP A 205 15.50 -3.98 5.82
N LEU A 206 14.47 -3.19 6.09
CA LEU A 206 14.53 -1.73 6.11
C LEU A 206 15.08 -1.16 7.43
N SER A 207 15.03 -1.95 8.50
CA SER A 207 15.61 -1.63 9.81
C SER A 207 17.09 -2.01 9.90
N ASP A 208 17.57 -2.89 9.01
CA ASP A 208 18.98 -3.29 8.96
C ASP A 208 19.92 -2.08 8.76
N ARG A 209 21.11 -2.14 9.36
CA ARG A 209 22.16 -1.11 9.27
C ARG A 209 22.64 -0.81 7.85
N ARG A 210 22.45 -1.74 6.91
CA ARG A 210 22.76 -1.62 5.48
C ARG A 210 21.69 -0.85 4.72
N ALA A 211 20.50 -0.68 5.29
CA ALA A 211 19.47 0.18 4.73
C ALA A 211 19.81 1.66 4.99
N GLU A 212 19.48 2.49 4.01
CA GLU A 212 19.82 3.91 3.95
C GLU A 212 18.54 4.74 4.06
N SER A 213 18.62 5.86 4.77
CA SER A 213 17.53 6.82 4.80
C SER A 213 17.56 7.70 3.55
N LEU A 214 16.41 7.86 2.90
CA LEU A 214 16.28 8.70 1.72
C LEU A 214 15.67 10.05 2.06
N ARG A 215 16.09 11.09 1.34
CA ARG A 215 15.45 12.41 1.36
C ARG A 215 14.34 12.54 0.32
N THR A 216 14.52 11.88 -0.81
CA THR A 216 13.61 11.84 -1.95
C THR A 216 13.36 10.39 -2.29
N ASP A 217 12.13 10.09 -2.72
CA ASP A 217 11.78 8.78 -3.23
C ASP A 217 12.69 8.37 -4.41
N LEU A 218 13.15 7.11 -4.44
CA LEU A 218 13.99 6.64 -5.55
C LEU A 218 13.23 6.59 -6.87
N ALA A 219 11.89 6.46 -6.86
CA ALA A 219 11.07 6.57 -8.05
C ALA A 219 11.15 7.96 -8.72
N LEU A 220 11.63 8.96 -7.98
CA LEU A 220 11.85 10.33 -8.46
C LEU A 220 13.35 10.70 -8.52
N ALA A 221 14.25 9.79 -8.16
CA ALA A 221 15.68 10.07 -8.14
C ALA A 221 16.33 9.73 -9.49
N GLY A 222 17.39 10.47 -9.86
CA GLY A 222 18.20 10.14 -11.04
C GLY A 222 17.56 10.49 -12.39
N CYS A 223 16.37 11.07 -12.40
CA CYS A 223 15.66 11.46 -13.62
C CYS A 223 15.58 12.98 -13.78
N ARG A 224 15.31 13.43 -15.03
CA ARG A 224 14.96 14.82 -15.29
C ARG A 224 13.51 15.03 -14.88
N GLN A 225 13.30 15.79 -13.80
CA GLN A 225 11.97 16.14 -13.35
C GLN A 225 11.47 17.40 -14.07
N SER A 226 10.22 17.35 -14.52
CA SER A 226 9.45 18.54 -14.90
C SER A 226 8.17 18.56 -14.07
N SER A 227 7.75 19.74 -13.63
CA SER A 227 6.50 19.92 -12.89
C SER A 227 5.68 21.02 -13.53
N ARG A 228 4.37 20.80 -13.60
CA ARG A 228 3.40 21.81 -14.04
C ARG A 228 2.15 21.75 -13.18
N GLU A 229 1.48 22.87 -13.04
CA GLU A 229 0.14 22.91 -12.48
C GLU A 229 -0.87 22.43 -13.52
N VAL A 230 -1.84 21.65 -13.07
CA VAL A 230 -2.98 21.18 -13.87
C VAL A 230 -4.25 21.38 -13.06
N THR A 231 -5.37 21.63 -13.72
CA THR A 231 -6.68 21.67 -13.08
C THR A 231 -7.48 20.49 -13.56
N VAL A 232 -7.82 19.58 -12.64
CA VAL A 232 -8.71 18.45 -12.90
C VAL A 232 -10.15 18.97 -12.83
N GLY A 233 -10.81 19.06 -13.98
CA GLY A 233 -12.20 19.53 -14.08
C GLY A 233 -13.19 18.46 -13.62
N SER A 234 -12.96 17.21 -14.04
CA SER A 234 -13.70 16.05 -13.59
C SER A 234 -12.78 14.84 -13.46
N ALA A 235 -13.20 13.88 -12.65
CA ALA A 235 -12.59 12.58 -12.53
C ALA A 235 -13.70 11.54 -12.41
N GLU A 236 -13.51 10.40 -13.05
CA GLU A 236 -14.47 9.29 -13.00
C GLU A 236 -13.76 7.94 -13.08
N THR A 237 -14.30 6.96 -12.37
CA THR A 237 -13.84 5.58 -12.47
C THR A 237 -14.50 4.94 -13.68
N ARG A 238 -13.70 4.36 -14.56
CA ARG A 238 -14.14 3.59 -15.73
C ARG A 238 -13.53 2.19 -15.66
N GLU A 239 -14.04 1.28 -16.46
CA GLU A 239 -13.49 -0.06 -16.67
C GLU A 239 -12.99 -0.15 -18.12
N ASP A 240 -11.90 -0.87 -18.34
CA ASP A 240 -11.42 -1.20 -19.69
C ASP A 240 -12.14 -2.43 -20.26
N GLU A 241 -11.71 -2.90 -21.44
CA GLU A 241 -12.32 -4.07 -22.10
C GLU A 241 -12.13 -5.37 -21.32
N GLN A 242 -11.17 -5.40 -20.39
CA GLN A 242 -10.86 -6.52 -19.52
C GLN A 242 -11.60 -6.42 -18.17
N GLY A 243 -12.35 -5.33 -17.95
CA GLY A 243 -13.03 -5.06 -16.69
C GLY A 243 -12.12 -4.45 -15.62
N GLU A 244 -10.89 -4.07 -15.97
CA GLU A 244 -9.95 -3.45 -15.04
C GLU A 244 -10.27 -1.98 -14.86
N ALA A 245 -10.42 -1.58 -13.61
CA ALA A 245 -10.98 -0.29 -13.28
C ALA A 245 -9.89 0.80 -13.14
N TYR A 246 -9.93 1.84 -13.97
CA TYR A 246 -9.02 2.99 -13.94
C TYR A 246 -9.76 4.29 -13.61
N THR A 247 -9.04 5.36 -13.27
CA THR A 247 -9.62 6.70 -13.06
C THR A 247 -9.22 7.63 -14.20
N ALA A 248 -10.20 8.04 -15.01
CA ALA A 248 -10.02 9.04 -16.06
C ALA A 248 -10.12 10.45 -15.47
N LEU A 249 -9.20 11.34 -15.86
CA LEU A 249 -9.10 12.72 -15.38
C LEU A 249 -9.23 13.68 -16.57
N SER A 250 -10.32 14.44 -16.59
CA SER A 250 -10.51 15.49 -17.60
C SER A 250 -9.77 16.76 -17.19
N LEU A 251 -8.83 17.17 -18.03
CA LEU A 251 -8.12 18.44 -17.95
C LEU A 251 -8.63 19.37 -19.06
N GLY A 252 -8.50 20.69 -18.87
CA GLY A 252 -8.93 21.68 -19.87
C GLY A 252 -8.25 21.61 -21.25
N GLY A 253 -7.28 20.71 -21.44
CA GLY A 253 -6.58 20.49 -22.71
C GLY A 253 -6.30 19.01 -23.04
N GLY A 254 -6.99 18.07 -22.39
CA GLY A 254 -6.82 16.63 -22.64
C GLY A 254 -7.30 15.75 -21.49
N GLU A 255 -7.08 14.44 -21.62
CA GLU A 255 -7.37 13.46 -20.58
C GLU A 255 -6.06 12.85 -20.06
N LEU A 256 -5.97 12.63 -18.74
CA LEU A 256 -4.96 11.75 -18.13
C LEU A 256 -5.66 10.56 -17.51
N ILE A 257 -4.94 9.44 -17.40
CA ILE A 257 -5.48 8.25 -16.75
C ILE A 257 -4.62 7.94 -15.54
N TYR A 258 -5.25 7.68 -14.40
CA TYR A 258 -4.61 7.02 -13.28
C TYR A 258 -5.00 5.54 -13.32
N THR A 259 -4.02 4.69 -13.67
CA THR A 259 -4.24 3.26 -13.80
C THR A 259 -4.12 2.59 -12.43
N ARG A 260 -4.90 1.53 -12.23
CA ARG A 260 -4.80 0.63 -11.08
C ARG A 260 -4.50 -0.78 -11.62
N GLY A 261 -3.27 -1.03 -12.05
CA GLY A 261 -2.89 -2.24 -12.77
C GLY A 261 -3.33 -2.34 -14.24
N ALA A 262 -4.33 -1.56 -14.68
CA ALA A 262 -4.80 -1.54 -16.07
C ALA A 262 -3.73 -1.01 -17.05
N TYR A 263 -3.49 -1.73 -18.15
CA TYR A 263 -2.71 -1.23 -19.28
C TYR A 263 -3.65 -0.51 -20.24
N VAL A 264 -3.54 0.82 -20.33
CA VAL A 264 -4.29 1.60 -21.33
C VAL A 264 -3.31 2.02 -22.44
N PRO A 265 -3.43 1.45 -23.66
CA PRO A 265 -2.58 1.84 -24.79
C PRO A 265 -2.66 3.34 -25.07
N ASP A 266 -1.52 3.94 -25.44
CA ASP A 266 -1.41 5.33 -25.91
C ASP A 266 -1.86 6.44 -24.93
N ALA A 267 -2.21 6.08 -23.69
CA ALA A 267 -2.59 7.05 -22.67
C ALA A 267 -1.38 7.60 -21.90
N GLU A 268 -1.41 8.90 -21.61
CA GLU A 268 -0.52 9.46 -20.60
C GLU A 268 -0.94 9.03 -19.19
N ALA A 269 -0.42 7.87 -18.76
CA ALA A 269 -0.76 7.29 -17.47
C ALA A 269 0.00 7.95 -16.31
N ILE A 270 -0.72 8.33 -15.28
CA ILE A 270 -0.21 8.63 -13.94
C ILE A 270 0.09 7.29 -13.28
N THR A 271 1.35 7.10 -12.91
CA THR A 271 1.83 5.86 -12.26
C THR A 271 1.63 5.88 -10.75
N HIS A 272 1.59 7.07 -10.15
CA HIS A 272 1.55 7.23 -8.69
C HIS A 272 0.72 8.46 -8.30
N LEU A 273 0.02 8.34 -7.19
CA LEU A 273 -0.45 9.50 -6.43
C LEU A 273 0.62 9.89 -5.41
N GLY A 274 0.70 11.16 -5.05
CA GLY A 274 1.57 11.64 -3.98
C GLY A 274 0.86 12.60 -3.02
N ASP A 275 1.33 12.68 -1.77
CA ASP A 275 0.90 13.69 -0.80
C ASP A 275 1.81 14.92 -0.95
N ALA A 276 1.27 16.02 -1.47
CA ALA A 276 2.07 17.23 -1.73
C ALA A 276 2.74 17.78 -0.47
N ALA A 277 2.06 17.63 0.67
CA ALA A 277 2.50 18.20 1.94
C ALA A 277 3.63 17.41 2.62
N SER A 278 3.74 16.09 2.39
CA SER A 278 4.89 15.30 2.86
C SER A 278 5.95 15.07 1.78
N GLY A 279 5.62 15.29 0.50
CA GLY A 279 6.49 14.95 -0.63
C GLY A 279 6.65 13.45 -0.84
N ARG A 280 5.72 12.61 -0.33
CA ARG A 280 5.78 11.15 -0.43
C ARG A 280 4.82 10.62 -1.48
N LEU A 281 5.27 9.61 -2.20
CA LEU A 281 4.43 8.83 -3.10
C LEU A 281 3.62 7.83 -2.28
N PHE A 282 2.32 7.72 -2.59
CA PHE A 282 1.53 6.57 -2.17
C PHE A 282 1.99 5.31 -2.91
N PRO A 283 1.71 4.11 -2.38
CA PRO A 283 2.02 2.87 -3.09
C PRO A 283 1.25 2.80 -4.42
N PRO A 284 1.72 1.99 -5.38
CA PRO A 284 1.00 1.75 -6.62
C PRO A 284 -0.46 1.36 -6.38
N ASP A 285 -1.32 1.70 -7.34
CA ASP A 285 -2.75 1.40 -7.34
C ASP A 285 -3.54 1.94 -6.14
N TYR A 286 -2.95 2.84 -5.33
CA TYR A 286 -3.62 3.40 -4.17
C TYR A 286 -4.93 4.11 -4.56
N ALA A 287 -6.03 3.63 -4.00
CA ALA A 287 -7.37 4.11 -4.28
C ALA A 287 -8.08 4.52 -2.98
N PRO A 288 -7.88 5.76 -2.47
CA PRO A 288 -8.58 6.24 -1.28
C PRO A 288 -10.10 6.30 -1.48
N PRO A 289 -10.89 6.31 -0.39
CA PRO A 289 -12.33 6.53 -0.46
C PRO A 289 -12.65 7.86 -1.15
N GLY A 290 -13.53 7.82 -2.15
CA GLY A 290 -13.94 9.00 -2.90
C GLY A 290 -12.83 9.59 -3.79
N LEU A 291 -11.89 8.76 -4.26
CA LEU A 291 -10.76 9.21 -5.09
C LEU A 291 -11.15 10.20 -6.21
N PRO A 292 -12.19 9.98 -7.03
CA PRO A 292 -12.54 10.94 -8.09
C PRO A 292 -12.77 12.37 -7.56
N ASP A 293 -13.49 12.52 -6.45
CA ASP A 293 -13.72 13.84 -5.85
C ASP A 293 -12.44 14.43 -5.26
N ARG A 294 -11.58 13.58 -4.68
CA ARG A 294 -10.28 13.99 -4.14
C ARG A 294 -9.28 14.43 -5.21
N LEU A 295 -9.48 14.10 -6.48
CA LEU A 295 -8.59 14.51 -7.57
C LEU A 295 -8.99 15.85 -8.19
N LYS A 296 -10.24 16.32 -7.98
CA LYS A 296 -10.76 17.56 -8.60
C LYS A 296 -10.05 18.82 -8.11
N GLY A 297 -9.87 19.78 -9.02
CA GLY A 297 -9.30 21.09 -8.75
C GLY A 297 -7.81 21.19 -9.09
N PRO A 298 -7.12 22.23 -8.57
CA PRO A 298 -5.72 22.47 -8.86
C PRO A 298 -4.81 21.39 -8.29
N ARG A 299 -3.96 20.80 -9.11
CA ARG A 299 -3.00 19.76 -8.75
C ARG A 299 -1.64 20.06 -9.36
N ARG A 300 -0.60 19.47 -8.78
CA ARG A 300 0.74 19.47 -9.39
C ARG A 300 0.95 18.12 -10.06
N LEU A 301 1.32 18.15 -11.33
CA LEU A 301 1.74 16.98 -12.08
C LEU A 301 3.27 17.03 -12.23
N THR A 302 3.96 16.01 -11.71
CA THR A 302 5.40 15.86 -11.87
C THR A 302 5.70 14.67 -12.76
N THR A 303 6.49 14.88 -13.81
CA THR A 303 7.01 13.83 -14.67
C THR A 303 8.49 13.63 -14.41
N CYS A 304 8.90 12.39 -14.22
CA CYS A 304 10.27 11.94 -14.01
C CYS A 304 10.67 11.08 -15.21
N ALA A 305 11.57 11.58 -16.06
CA ALA A 305 12.00 10.91 -17.28
C ALA A 305 13.50 10.60 -17.27
N SER A 306 13.86 9.40 -17.74
CA SER A 306 15.23 8.94 -17.94
C SER A 306 15.43 8.62 -19.42
N GLY A 307 16.11 9.51 -20.14
CA GLY A 307 16.14 9.48 -21.61
C GLY A 307 14.74 9.73 -22.20
N ASP A 308 14.33 8.86 -23.12
CA ASP A 308 13.00 8.90 -23.76
C ASP A 308 11.92 8.12 -22.97
N TRP A 309 12.30 7.49 -21.86
CA TRP A 309 11.39 6.70 -21.02
C TRP A 309 10.90 7.52 -19.83
N VAL A 310 9.57 7.51 -19.61
CA VAL A 310 8.97 8.07 -18.40
C VAL A 310 9.06 7.02 -17.29
N GLN A 311 9.87 7.30 -16.28
CA GLN A 311 10.05 6.44 -15.12
C GLN A 311 8.86 6.57 -14.14
N ALA A 312 8.40 7.80 -13.92
CA ALA A 312 7.23 8.05 -13.09
C ALA A 312 6.48 9.30 -13.56
N ARG A 313 5.15 9.23 -13.48
CA ARG A 313 4.26 10.39 -13.56
C ARG A 313 3.43 10.43 -12.29
N VAL A 314 3.56 11.52 -11.53
CA VAL A 314 2.99 11.68 -10.19
C VAL A 314 2.00 12.81 -10.17
N LEU A 315 0.78 12.52 -9.75
CA LEU A 315 -0.21 13.54 -9.42
C LEU A 315 -0.20 13.78 -7.91
N TRP A 316 0.19 14.99 -7.51
CA TRP A 316 0.25 15.38 -6.10
C TRP A 316 -1.12 15.87 -5.65
N MET A 317 -1.70 15.18 -4.67
CA MET A 317 -2.94 15.50 -3.96
C MET A 317 -2.68 16.41 -2.76
#